data_AF-A0A1E1W0J0-F1
#
_entry.id   AF-A0A1E1W0J0-F1
#
_cell.length_a   1.000
_cell.length_b   1.000
_cell.length_c   1.000
_cell.angle_alpha   90.00
_cell.angle_beta   90.00
_cell.angle_gamma   90.00
#
_symmetry.space_group_name_H-M   'P 1'
#
loop_
_entity.id
_entity.type
_entity.pdbx_description
1 polymer ?
#
loop_
_entity_poly.entity_id
_entity_poly.type
_entity_poly.pdbx_seq_one_letter_code
_entity_poly.pdbx_strand_id
1 'polypeptide(L)'
;HRTILIATDKGATVTTVSVSPESKGKWCTYLKPGVYTAKVEVAESEQREGLQFYPLTQKISVGHAPVDGIMFSQLKAKVTGRLQCSSPSCQGLTVTLRPLSPDGGYVGQPLTTTATNGVYTFS
;
A
#
# COMPACT_ATOMS: atom_id res chain seq x y z
N HIS A 1 -12.38 -1.59 -9.64
CA HIS A 1 -12.85 -1.59 -8.23
C HIS A 1 -11.99 -2.56 -7.45
N ARG A 2 -11.55 -2.23 -6.22
CA ARG A 2 -10.60 -3.04 -5.44
C ARG A 2 -11.35 -3.87 -4.40
N THR A 3 -11.13 -5.18 -4.33
CA THR A 3 -11.79 -6.05 -3.36
C THR A 3 -11.28 -5.79 -1.94
N ILE A 4 -12.16 -5.83 -0.94
CA ILE A 4 -11.80 -5.88 0.48
C ILE A 4 -11.88 -7.33 0.94
N LEU A 5 -10.79 -7.84 1.49
CA LEU A 5 -10.70 -9.17 2.09
C LEU A 5 -10.83 -9.05 3.60
N ILE A 6 -11.75 -9.80 4.19
CA ILE A 6 -12.00 -9.83 5.63
C ILE A 6 -11.83 -11.27 6.12
N ALA A 7 -10.84 -11.50 6.98
CA ALA A 7 -10.52 -12.83 7.51
C ALA A 7 -10.69 -12.88 9.03
N THR A 8 -11.11 -14.02 9.57
CA THR A 8 -11.18 -14.25 11.03
C THR A 8 -9.79 -14.34 11.65
N ASP A 9 -9.56 -13.66 12.78
CA ASP A 9 -8.23 -13.62 13.43
C ASP A 9 -7.80 -14.97 13.99
N LYS A 10 -8.73 -15.76 14.56
CA LYS A 10 -8.49 -17.11 15.09
C LYS A 10 -9.76 -17.98 15.08
N GLY A 11 -9.63 -19.18 14.50
CA GLY A 11 -10.60 -20.28 14.51
C GLY A 11 -10.03 -21.46 13.71
N ALA A 12 -10.51 -22.69 13.94
CA ALA A 12 -10.06 -23.89 13.20
C ALA A 12 -10.28 -23.80 11.68
N THR A 13 -11.05 -22.80 11.23
CA THR A 13 -11.33 -22.47 9.83
C THR A 13 -11.18 -20.95 9.64
N VAL A 14 -10.21 -20.53 8.82
CA VAL A 14 -10.08 -19.14 8.37
C VAL A 14 -11.18 -18.89 7.33
N THR A 15 -12.23 -18.17 7.72
CA THR A 15 -13.27 -17.77 6.77
C THR A 15 -12.87 -16.44 6.19
N THR A 16 -12.70 -16.37 4.86
CA THR A 16 -12.43 -15.12 4.14
C THR A 16 -13.69 -14.68 3.43
N VAL A 17 -14.11 -13.44 3.70
CA VAL A 17 -15.22 -12.77 3.01
C VAL A 17 -14.61 -11.73 2.07
N SER A 18 -15.01 -11.76 0.80
CA SER A 18 -14.59 -10.81 -0.22
C SER A 18 -15.74 -9.84 -0.50
N VAL A 19 -15.47 -8.55 -0.42
CA VAL A 19 -16.45 -7.49 -0.68
C VAL A 19 -15.95 -6.60 -1.81
N SER A 20 -16.70 -6.54 -2.89
CA SER A 20 -16.44 -5.58 -3.97
C SER A 20 -17.09 -4.24 -3.62
N PRO A 21 -16.33 -3.14 -3.55
CA PRO A 21 -16.89 -1.82 -3.29
C PRO A 21 -17.85 -1.39 -4.40
N GLU A 22 -18.88 -0.68 -3.98
CA GLU A 22 -19.85 0.01 -4.82
C GLU A 22 -19.20 1.22 -5.53
N SER A 23 -20.04 2.08 -6.12
CA SER A 23 -19.59 3.35 -6.68
C SER A 23 -18.84 4.20 -5.63
N LYS A 24 -17.75 4.84 -6.05
CA LYS A 24 -16.89 5.70 -5.20
C LYS A 24 -16.14 4.97 -4.06
N GLY A 25 -16.00 3.64 -4.13
CA GLY A 25 -15.15 2.89 -3.18
C GLY A 25 -15.78 2.62 -1.82
N LYS A 26 -17.09 2.90 -1.65
CA LYS A 26 -17.84 2.51 -0.45
C LYS A 26 -18.13 1.01 -0.46
N TRP A 27 -18.16 0.39 0.70
CA TRP A 27 -18.43 -1.04 0.83
C TRP A 27 -19.14 -1.32 2.16
N CYS A 28 -19.93 -2.40 2.20
CA CYS A 28 -20.64 -2.87 3.39
C CYS A 28 -20.86 -4.37 3.27
N THR A 29 -20.82 -5.10 4.39
CA THR A 29 -21.15 -6.53 4.43
C THR A 29 -21.60 -6.95 5.82
N TYR A 30 -22.35 -8.05 5.90
CA TYR A 30 -22.78 -8.65 7.15
C TYR A 30 -21.79 -9.71 7.62
N LEU A 31 -21.39 -9.62 8.88
CA LEU A 31 -20.50 -10.57 9.55
C LEU A 31 -21.15 -11.05 10.84
N LYS A 32 -20.81 -12.27 11.25
CA LYS A 32 -21.18 -12.76 12.59
C LYS A 32 -20.38 -12.00 13.65
N PRO A 33 -20.87 -11.93 14.90
CA PRO A 33 -20.08 -11.38 15.99
C PRO A 33 -18.73 -12.09 16.10
N GLY A 34 -17.64 -11.33 16.21
CA GLY A 34 -16.28 -11.86 16.19
C GLY A 34 -15.22 -10.82 15.86
N VAL A 35 -13.95 -11.25 15.90
CA VAL A 35 -12.79 -10.41 15.58
C VAL A 35 -12.22 -10.80 14.22
N TYR A 36 -12.02 -9.80 13.38
CA TYR A 36 -11.59 -9.94 12.00
C TYR A 36 -10.42 -9.02 11.68
N THR A 37 -9.64 -9.39 10.67
CA THR A 37 -8.68 -8.52 10.02
C THR A 37 -9.13 -8.25 8.59
N ALA A 38 -9.31 -6.98 8.24
CA ALA A 38 -9.59 -6.53 6.88
C ALA A 38 -8.34 -5.98 6.17
N LYS A 39 -8.27 -6.17 4.86
CA LYS A 39 -7.25 -5.57 3.97
C LYS A 39 -7.81 -5.35 2.57
N VAL A 40 -7.19 -4.45 1.82
CA VAL A 40 -7.44 -4.33 0.38
C VAL A 40 -6.67 -5.42 -0.35
N GLU A 41 -7.34 -6.10 -1.29
CA GLU A 41 -6.67 -7.02 -2.21
C GLU A 41 -5.82 -6.23 -3.21
N VAL A 42 -4.51 -6.51 -3.20
CA VAL A 42 -3.53 -5.93 -4.13
C VAL A 42 -2.71 -7.08 -4.69
N ALA A 43 -2.68 -7.21 -6.02
CA ALA A 43 -1.91 -8.27 -6.66
C ALA A 43 -0.41 -8.07 -6.41
N GLU A 44 0.34 -9.17 -6.37
CA GLU A 44 1.79 -9.14 -6.14
C GLU A 44 2.53 -8.28 -7.18
N SER A 45 2.07 -8.28 -8.44
CA SER A 45 2.64 -7.42 -9.49
C SER A 45 2.44 -5.94 -9.17
N GLU A 46 1.25 -5.56 -8.69
CA GLU A 46 0.94 -4.17 -8.36
C GLU A 46 1.68 -3.70 -7.11
N GLN A 47 1.84 -4.57 -6.11
CA GLN A 47 2.67 -4.28 -4.93
C GLN A 47 4.13 -4.02 -5.33
N ARG A 48 4.67 -4.82 -6.26
CA ARG A 48 6.03 -4.61 -6.80
C ARG A 48 6.17 -3.31 -7.58
N GLU A 49 5.08 -2.82 -8.16
CA GLU A 49 5.00 -1.50 -8.80
C GLU A 49 4.76 -0.36 -7.79
N GLY A 50 4.73 -0.67 -6.49
CA GLY A 50 4.61 0.30 -5.41
C GLY A 50 3.17 0.63 -5.02
N LEU A 51 2.16 -0.08 -5.55
CA LEU A 51 0.78 0.11 -5.13
C LEU A 51 0.60 -0.42 -3.69
N GLN A 52 0.22 0.48 -2.79
CA GLN A 52 -0.06 0.13 -1.40
C GLN A 52 -1.26 0.92 -0.87
N PHE A 53 -1.95 0.36 0.12
CA PHE A 53 -3.00 1.04 0.87
C PHE A 53 -2.58 1.22 2.33
N TYR A 54 -3.03 2.32 2.94
CA TYR A 54 -2.90 2.59 4.35
C TYR A 54 -4.27 2.62 5.04
N PRO A 55 -4.38 1.98 6.22
CA PRO A 55 -3.42 1.03 6.78
C PRO A 55 -3.37 -0.27 5.96
N LEU A 56 -2.30 -1.06 6.09
CA LEU A 56 -2.16 -2.33 5.36
C LEU A 56 -3.23 -3.35 5.76
N THR A 57 -3.54 -3.38 7.05
CA THR A 57 -4.59 -4.19 7.64
C THR A 57 -5.32 -3.38 8.72
N GLN A 58 -6.58 -3.68 8.95
CA GLN A 58 -7.34 -3.16 10.09
C GLN A 58 -7.98 -4.29 10.88
N LYS A 59 -7.88 -4.23 12.20
CA LYS A 59 -8.64 -5.11 13.08
C LYS A 59 -10.03 -4.55 13.31
N ILE A 60 -11.03 -5.40 13.18
CA ILE A 60 -12.46 -5.08 13.30
C ILE A 60 -13.05 -6.02 14.35
N SER A 61 -13.78 -5.46 15.31
CA SER A 61 -14.55 -6.23 16.29
C SER A 61 -16.03 -6.04 16.02
N VAL A 62 -16.71 -7.09 15.55
CA VAL A 62 -18.14 -7.08 15.27
C VAL A 62 -18.87 -7.60 16.50
N GLY A 63 -19.72 -6.75 17.08
CA GLY A 63 -20.58 -7.09 18.21
C GLY A 63 -22.04 -7.15 17.79
N HIS A 64 -22.89 -6.38 18.49
CA HIS A 64 -24.33 -6.31 18.24
C HIS A 64 -24.76 -5.06 17.44
N ALA A 65 -23.81 -4.23 17.02
CA ALA A 65 -24.06 -2.99 16.28
C ALA A 65 -23.17 -2.89 15.03
N PRO A 66 -23.57 -2.09 14.01
CA PRO A 66 -22.73 -1.80 12.85
C PRO A 66 -21.36 -1.26 13.26
N VAL A 67 -20.33 -1.62 12.49
CA VAL A 67 -18.97 -1.09 12.68
C VAL A 67 -18.65 -0.16 11.51
N ASP A 68 -18.44 1.12 11.83
CA ASP A 68 -18.13 2.17 10.87
C ASP A 68 -16.66 2.60 10.93
N GLY A 69 -16.25 3.47 9.99
CA GLY A 69 -14.92 4.08 9.99
C GLY A 69 -13.79 3.21 9.44
N ILE A 70 -14.10 2.04 8.88
CA ILE A 70 -13.12 1.16 8.27
C ILE A 70 -12.77 1.71 6.88
N MET A 71 -11.62 2.38 6.79
CA MET A 71 -11.20 3.08 5.58
C MET A 71 -9.78 2.71 5.17
N PHE A 72 -9.59 2.55 3.87
CA PHE A 72 -8.29 2.32 3.25
C PHE A 72 -8.03 3.41 2.22
N SER A 73 -6.86 4.03 2.28
CA SER A 73 -6.43 5.06 1.33
C SER A 73 -5.24 4.57 0.54
N GLN A 74 -5.25 4.74 -0.78
CA GLN A 74 -4.06 4.45 -1.58
C GLN A 74 -2.93 5.37 -1.16
N LEU A 75 -1.77 4.80 -0.85
CA LEU A 75 -0.57 5.57 -0.56
C LEU A 75 -0.04 6.16 -1.87
N LYS A 76 -0.01 7.50 -1.94
CA LYS A 76 0.70 8.24 -2.98
C LYS A 76 1.80 9.05 -2.33
N ALA A 77 3.00 8.48 -2.30
CA ALA A 77 4.16 9.10 -1.70
C ALA A 77 5.04 9.77 -2.77
N LYS A 78 5.66 10.89 -2.39
CA LYS A 78 6.71 11.54 -3.18
C LYS A 78 8.02 11.35 -2.44
N VAL A 79 9.01 10.73 -3.09
CA VAL A 79 10.35 10.53 -2.53
C VAL A 79 11.25 11.62 -3.06
N THR A 80 11.80 12.43 -2.16
CA THR A 80 12.72 13.52 -2.52
C THR A 80 14.05 13.36 -1.81
N GLY A 81 15.13 13.76 -2.44
CA GLY A 81 16.45 13.75 -1.81
C GLY A 81 17.38 14.80 -2.39
N ARG A 82 18.55 14.91 -1.79
CA ARG A 82 19.61 15.83 -2.19
C ARG A 82 20.96 15.11 -2.25
N LEU A 83 21.65 15.27 -3.36
CA LEU A 83 23.02 14.87 -3.58
C LEU A 83 23.96 15.98 -3.10
N GLN A 84 25.01 15.61 -2.38
CA GLN A 84 26.05 16.53 -1.94
C GLN A 84 27.36 16.13 -2.63
N CYS A 85 27.84 16.98 -3.54
CA CYS A 85 29.08 16.77 -4.28
C CYS A 85 30.19 17.67 -3.73
N SER A 86 31.42 17.14 -3.63
CA SER A 86 32.59 17.87 -3.15
C SER A 86 33.11 18.91 -4.15
N SER A 87 33.02 18.62 -5.45
CA SER A 87 33.23 19.50 -6.62
C SER A 87 33.41 18.57 -7.83
N PRO A 88 32.86 18.82 -9.04
CA PRO A 88 31.97 19.92 -9.44
C PRO A 88 30.48 19.66 -9.09
N SER A 89 29.60 20.58 -9.53
CA SER A 89 28.14 20.55 -9.39
C SER A 89 27.53 19.17 -9.72
N CYS A 90 26.63 18.66 -8.86
CA CYS A 90 25.85 17.42 -9.09
C CYS A 90 24.81 17.53 -10.24
N GLN A 91 25.04 18.41 -11.22
CA GLN A 91 24.07 18.72 -12.25
C GLN A 91 24.00 17.59 -13.27
N GLY A 92 22.79 17.12 -13.57
CA GLY A 92 22.57 16.11 -14.61
C GLY A 92 22.86 14.68 -14.16
N LEU A 93 23.06 14.42 -12.86
CA LEU A 93 23.22 13.06 -12.36
C LEU A 93 21.89 12.30 -12.41
N THR A 94 21.91 11.13 -13.03
CA THR A 94 20.76 10.20 -13.01
C THR A 94 20.70 9.51 -11.66
N VAL A 95 19.53 9.60 -11.01
CA VAL A 95 19.21 8.90 -9.78
C VAL A 95 18.22 7.80 -10.10
N THR A 96 18.49 6.59 -9.61
CA THR A 96 17.62 5.43 -9.80
C THR A 96 17.04 4.99 -8.47
N LEU A 97 15.72 4.94 -8.36
CA LEU A 97 14.99 4.35 -7.25
C LEU A 97 14.61 2.91 -7.62
N ARG A 98 15.00 1.96 -6.77
CA ARG A 98 14.72 0.53 -6.94
C ARG A 98 13.86 0.04 -5.78
N PRO A 99 12.68 -0.54 -6.04
CA PRO A 99 11.92 -1.22 -5.00
C PRO A 99 12.70 -2.43 -4.49
N LEU A 100 12.58 -2.70 -3.19
CA LEU A 100 13.15 -3.88 -2.54
C LEU A 100 12.02 -4.75 -1.98
N SER A 101 12.14 -6.07 -2.12
CA SER A 101 11.34 -7.02 -1.35
C SER A 101 11.84 -7.11 0.09
N PRO A 102 11.05 -7.70 1.01
CA PRO A 102 11.45 -7.88 2.41
C PRO A 102 12.76 -8.67 2.62
N ASP A 103 13.14 -9.50 1.65
CA ASP A 103 14.40 -10.26 1.63
C ASP A 103 15.61 -9.48 1.08
N GLY A 104 15.41 -8.21 0.70
CA GLY A 104 16.44 -7.34 0.14
C GLY A 104 16.68 -7.52 -1.36
N GLY A 105 15.92 -8.37 -2.05
CA GLY A 105 15.96 -8.52 -3.50
C GLY A 105 15.38 -7.29 -4.22
N TYR A 106 15.89 -6.98 -5.42
CA TYR A 106 15.28 -5.96 -6.26
C TYR A 106 13.99 -6.48 -6.89
N VAL A 107 12.93 -5.68 -6.81
CA VAL A 107 11.63 -6.02 -7.39
C VAL A 107 11.07 -4.84 -8.17
N GLY A 108 10.15 -5.12 -9.09
CA GLY A 108 9.52 -4.08 -9.91
C GLY A 108 10.47 -3.42 -10.91
N GLN A 109 9.97 -2.37 -11.57
CA GLN A 109 10.75 -1.57 -12.51
C GLN A 109 11.51 -0.47 -11.76
N PRO A 110 12.78 -0.20 -12.12
CA PRO A 110 13.48 0.98 -11.61
C PRO A 110 12.79 2.26 -12.07
N LEU A 111 12.66 3.24 -11.17
CA LEU A 111 12.32 4.61 -11.56
C LEU A 111 13.63 5.39 -11.71
N THR A 112 13.74 6.17 -12.77
CA THR A 112 14.88 7.07 -12.99
C THR A 112 14.42 8.52 -13.02
N THR A 113 15.24 9.41 -12.48
CA THR A 113 15.03 10.85 -12.52
C THR A 113 16.39 11.54 -12.60
N THR A 114 16.42 12.80 -12.99
CA THR A 114 17.66 13.58 -13.07
C THR A 114 17.71 14.58 -11.92
N ALA A 115 18.80 14.57 -11.17
CA ALA A 115 19.04 15.56 -10.14
C ALA A 115 19.33 16.93 -10.78
N THR A 116 18.55 17.94 -10.38
CA THR A 116 18.73 19.33 -10.77
C THR A 116 19.24 20.10 -9.56
N ASN A 117 20.43 20.71 -9.66
CA ASN A 117 21.12 21.34 -8.53
C ASN A 117 21.26 20.40 -7.31
N GLY A 118 21.53 19.12 -7.59
CA GLY A 118 21.62 18.07 -6.57
C GLY A 118 20.27 17.63 -5.99
N VAL A 119 19.14 18.26 -6.31
CA VAL A 119 17.82 17.86 -5.78
C VAL A 119 17.10 16.95 -6.78
N TYR A 120 16.48 15.88 -6.29
CA TYR A 120 15.69 14.96 -7.11
C TYR A 120 14.34 14.63 -6.46
N THR A 121 13.40 14.14 -7.27
CA THR A 121 12.05 13.76 -6.87
C THR A 121 11.60 12.55 -7.68
N PHE A 122 10.98 11.58 -7.00
CA PHE A 122 10.15 10.52 -7.57
C PHE A 122 8.71 10.71 -7.10
N SER A 123 7.73 10.50 -7.98
CA SER A 123 6.30 10.76 -7.74
C SER A 123 5.42 9.75 -8.44
#